data_AF-A0AAP0P8T0-F1
#
_entry.id   AF-A0AAP0P8T0-F1
#
_cell.length_a   1.000
_cell.length_b   1.000
_cell.length_c   1.000
_cell.angle_alpha   90.00
_cell.angle_beta   90.00
_cell.angle_gamma   90.00
#
_symmetry.space_group_name_H-M   'P 1'
#
loop_
_entity.id
_entity.type
_entity.pdbx_description
1 polymer ?
#
loop_
_entity_poly.entity_id
_entity_poly.type
_entity_poly.pdbx_seq_one_letter_code
_entity_poly.pdbx_strand_id
1 'polypeptide(L)'
;MQKKAYEVLLNAHEAAIASLKPGNKANVVYKSAISIVKRDAPEFVGSFAKTAGTGIGIEFRESVLGLNAKNDRVLMAGMVFNVSLGFQDLQAQTTNIKTEKFSLLLADTVIIGEKLPEVVTSINFKALEDVAYERSKAKDESKSIVGSLLKATLRSEN
;
A
#
# COMPACT_ATOMS: atom_id res chain seq x y z
N MET A 1 15.74 -7.76 -3.07
CA MET A 1 15.23 -7.23 -1.78
C MET A 1 14.10 -6.24 -1.96
N GLN A 2 14.30 -5.10 -2.66
CA GLN A 2 13.24 -4.10 -2.87
C GLN A 2 11.96 -4.67 -3.51
N LYS A 3 12.10 -5.44 -4.61
CA LYS A 3 10.99 -6.15 -5.28
C LYS A 3 10.22 -7.06 -4.30
N LYS A 4 10.93 -7.96 -3.59
CA LYS A 4 10.35 -8.82 -2.52
C LYS A 4 9.61 -8.02 -1.45
N ALA A 5 10.21 -6.93 -0.94
CA ALA A 5 9.60 -6.10 0.10
C ALA A 5 8.30 -5.43 -0.40
N TYR A 6 8.27 -5.00 -1.67
CA TYR A 6 7.06 -4.45 -2.30
C TYR A 6 5.97 -5.50 -2.45
N GLU A 7 6.29 -6.69 -2.97
CA GLU A 7 5.32 -7.79 -3.15
C GLU A 7 4.70 -8.22 -1.81
N VAL A 8 5.52 -8.35 -0.76
CA VAL A 8 5.03 -8.66 0.59
C VAL A 8 4.14 -7.53 1.13
N LEU A 9 4.52 -6.27 0.90
CA LEU A 9 3.71 -5.12 1.31
C LEU A 9 2.36 -5.10 0.58
N LEU A 10 2.34 -5.39 -0.72
CA LEU A 10 1.13 -5.47 -1.53
C LEU A 10 0.20 -6.57 -1.00
N ASN A 11 0.72 -7.78 -0.78
CA ASN A 11 -0.07 -8.89 -0.21
C ASN A 11 -0.60 -8.55 1.19
N ALA A 12 0.20 -7.87 2.03
CA ALA A 12 -0.23 -7.43 3.35
C ALA A 12 -1.33 -6.35 3.27
N HIS A 13 -1.24 -5.45 2.29
CA HIS A 13 -2.23 -4.41 2.01
C HIS A 13 -3.56 -5.00 1.55
N GLU A 14 -3.53 -5.96 0.62
CA GLU A 14 -4.71 -6.69 0.17
C GLU A 14 -5.37 -7.49 1.30
N ALA A 15 -4.58 -8.14 2.15
CA ALA A 15 -5.08 -8.86 3.32
C ALA A 15 -5.75 -7.93 4.35
N ALA A 16 -5.22 -6.72 4.55
CA ALA A 16 -5.88 -5.69 5.37
C ALA A 16 -7.22 -5.29 4.76
N ILE A 17 -7.25 -4.96 3.47
CA ILE A 17 -8.49 -4.56 2.78
C ILE A 17 -9.54 -5.67 2.87
N ALA A 18 -9.18 -6.92 2.57
CA ALA A 18 -10.08 -8.07 2.63
C ALA A 18 -10.67 -8.31 4.04
N SER A 19 -10.05 -7.75 5.07
CA SER A 19 -10.51 -7.84 6.47
C SER A 19 -11.46 -6.70 6.88
N LEU A 20 -11.62 -5.65 6.06
CA LEU A 20 -12.59 -4.59 6.26
C LEU A 20 -14.00 -5.08 5.91
N LYS A 21 -14.64 -5.73 6.87
CA LYS A 21 -15.98 -6.29 6.75
C LYS A 21 -16.84 -5.89 7.94
N PRO A 22 -18.16 -5.71 7.76
CA PRO A 22 -19.08 -5.50 8.87
C PRO A 22 -18.95 -6.62 9.92
N GLY A 23 -18.95 -6.27 11.20
CA GLY A 23 -18.84 -7.21 12.31
C GLY A 23 -17.40 -7.56 12.73
N ASN A 24 -16.40 -7.34 11.88
CA ASN A 24 -15.00 -7.52 12.27
C ASN A 24 -14.57 -6.44 13.27
N LYS A 25 -13.61 -6.77 14.14
CA LYS A 25 -12.94 -5.77 14.99
C LYS A 25 -11.84 -5.05 14.19
N ALA A 26 -11.63 -3.76 14.44
CA ALA A 26 -10.61 -2.96 13.76
C ALA A 26 -9.20 -3.57 13.85
N ASN A 27 -8.84 -4.20 14.97
CA ASN A 27 -7.55 -4.85 15.15
C ASN A 27 -7.34 -6.07 14.24
N VAL A 28 -8.41 -6.69 13.72
CA VAL A 28 -8.31 -7.82 12.79
C VAL A 28 -7.62 -7.35 11.50
N VAL A 29 -7.93 -6.14 11.03
CA VAL A 29 -7.34 -5.55 9.82
C VAL A 29 -5.81 -5.48 9.92
N TYR A 30 -5.30 -4.93 11.02
CA TYR A 30 -3.85 -4.88 11.26
C TYR A 30 -3.24 -6.28 11.43
N LYS A 31 -3.93 -7.16 12.16
CA LYS A 31 -3.46 -8.54 12.42
C LYS A 31 -3.36 -9.35 11.13
N SER A 32 -4.28 -9.18 10.19
CA SER A 32 -4.23 -9.82 8.87
C SER A 32 -2.98 -9.40 8.10
N ALA A 33 -2.68 -8.10 8.05
CA ALA A 33 -1.50 -7.58 7.36
C ALA A 33 -0.18 -8.08 7.97
N ILE A 34 -0.01 -7.93 9.30
CA ILE A 34 1.23 -8.35 9.97
C ILE A 34 1.43 -9.88 9.89
N SER A 35 0.35 -10.67 9.76
CA SER A 35 0.47 -12.13 9.59
C SER A 35 1.11 -12.50 8.25
N ILE A 36 0.80 -11.77 7.18
CA ILE A 36 1.47 -11.92 5.87
C ILE A 36 2.96 -11.62 6.02
N VAL A 37 3.32 -10.50 6.64
CA VAL A 37 4.73 -10.11 6.84
C VAL A 37 5.47 -11.17 7.65
N LYS A 38 4.90 -11.64 8.76
CA LYS A 38 5.53 -12.68 9.61
C LYS A 38 5.75 -14.01 8.88
N ARG A 39 4.86 -14.36 7.96
CA ARG A 39 4.91 -15.62 7.20
C ARG A 39 5.90 -15.53 6.04
N ASP A 40 5.85 -14.44 5.27
CA ASP A 40 6.50 -14.36 3.95
C ASP A 40 7.82 -13.57 3.97
N ALA A 41 8.00 -12.67 4.95
CA ALA A 41 9.25 -11.94 5.18
C ALA A 41 9.41 -11.56 6.67
N PRO A 42 9.62 -12.55 7.57
CA PRO A 42 9.81 -12.29 9.00
C PRO A 42 10.93 -11.29 9.30
N GLU A 43 11.94 -11.19 8.43
CA GLU A 43 13.02 -10.21 8.51
C GLU A 43 12.55 -8.75 8.43
N PHE A 44 11.36 -8.48 7.87
CA PHE A 44 10.82 -7.11 7.74
C PHE A 44 9.86 -6.71 8.86
N VAL A 45 9.56 -7.61 9.81
CA VAL A 45 8.60 -7.35 10.89
C VAL A 45 8.99 -6.12 11.73
N GLY A 46 10.29 -5.94 12.01
CA GLY A 46 10.78 -4.79 12.79
C GLY A 46 10.62 -3.45 12.08
N SER A 47 10.58 -3.46 10.75
CA SER A 47 10.42 -2.30 9.88
C SER A 47 8.96 -2.00 9.52
N PHE A 48 8.03 -2.90 9.86
CA PHE A 48 6.63 -2.75 9.47
C PHE A 48 5.90 -1.72 10.34
N ALA A 49 5.03 -0.92 9.71
CA ALA A 49 4.21 0.06 10.42
C ALA A 49 3.40 -0.59 11.57
N LYS A 50 3.22 0.16 12.66
CA LYS A 50 2.43 -0.28 13.83
C LYS A 50 0.91 -0.05 13.67
N THR A 51 0.50 0.42 12.51
CA THR A 51 -0.88 0.71 12.12
C THR A 51 -1.08 0.37 10.66
N ALA A 52 -2.31 0.03 10.28
CA ALA A 52 -2.78 -0.15 8.90
C ALA A 52 -3.61 1.04 8.41
N GLY A 53 -3.63 2.15 9.15
CA GLY A 53 -4.33 3.37 8.77
C GLY A 53 -5.37 3.84 9.79
N THR A 54 -6.35 4.62 9.33
CA THR A 54 -7.41 5.22 10.15
C THR A 54 -8.70 5.38 9.36
N GLY A 55 -9.80 5.63 10.07
CA GLY A 55 -11.00 6.20 9.44
C GLY A 55 -10.69 7.54 8.76
N ILE A 56 -11.47 7.85 7.73
CA ILE A 56 -11.38 9.09 6.94
C ILE A 56 -12.77 9.58 6.58
N GLY A 57 -12.97 10.90 6.63
CA GLY A 57 -14.22 11.56 6.31
C GLY A 57 -13.99 13.06 6.09
N ILE A 58 -14.80 13.90 6.75
CA ILE A 58 -14.50 15.35 6.85
C ILE A 58 -13.17 15.54 7.57
N GLU A 59 -12.93 14.74 8.61
CA GLU A 59 -11.61 14.62 9.22
C GLU A 59 -10.74 13.71 8.35
N PHE A 60 -9.55 14.21 7.97
CA PHE A 60 -8.58 13.38 7.25
C PHE A 60 -8.13 12.15 8.06
N ARG A 61 -8.20 12.25 9.40
CA ARG A 61 -7.77 11.21 10.33
C ARG A 61 -8.72 11.10 11.51
N GLU A 62 -9.63 10.15 11.43
CA GLU A 62 -10.51 9.79 12.54
C GLU A 62 -9.77 8.84 13.50
N SER A 63 -9.05 9.41 14.47
CA SER A 63 -8.11 8.65 15.33
C SER A 63 -8.78 7.54 16.15
N VAL A 64 -10.06 7.71 16.48
CA VAL A 64 -10.87 6.69 17.20
C VAL A 64 -11.06 5.41 16.38
N LEU A 65 -10.97 5.51 15.05
CA LEU A 65 -11.04 4.40 14.09
C LEU A 65 -9.64 3.96 13.62
N GLY A 66 -8.62 4.05 14.48
CA GLY A 66 -7.27 3.57 14.15
C GLY A 66 -7.20 2.06 13.91
N LEU A 67 -6.63 1.64 12.77
CA LEU A 67 -6.45 0.23 12.41
C LEU A 67 -5.14 -0.31 13.00
N ASN A 68 -5.10 -0.57 14.30
CA ASN A 68 -3.92 -1.07 14.99
C ASN A 68 -4.25 -2.30 15.86
N ALA A 69 -3.22 -2.96 16.41
CA ALA A 69 -3.39 -4.20 17.17
C ALA A 69 -4.30 -4.09 18.41
N LYS A 70 -4.51 -2.89 18.95
CA LYS A 70 -5.22 -2.64 20.21
C LYS A 70 -6.68 -2.24 20.02
N ASN A 71 -7.08 -1.73 18.85
CA ASN A 71 -8.43 -1.21 18.64
C ASN A 71 -9.44 -2.35 18.41
N ASP A 72 -10.39 -2.55 19.32
CA ASP A 72 -11.37 -3.63 19.26
C ASP A 72 -12.77 -3.18 18.80
N ARG A 73 -12.91 -1.93 18.34
CA ARG A 73 -14.16 -1.40 17.77
C ARG A 73 -14.66 -2.28 16.63
N VAL A 74 -15.96 -2.53 16.64
CA VAL A 74 -16.64 -3.29 15.58
C VAL A 74 -16.86 -2.39 14.37
N LEU A 75 -16.46 -2.89 13.21
CA LEU A 75 -16.60 -2.23 11.92
C LEU A 75 -18.03 -2.39 11.40
N MET A 76 -18.53 -1.35 10.74
CA MET A 76 -19.88 -1.30 10.18
C MET A 76 -19.82 -0.95 8.69
N ALA A 77 -20.83 -1.41 7.94
CA ALA A 77 -21.01 -0.99 6.55
C ALA A 77 -21.15 0.55 6.47
N GLY A 78 -20.62 1.15 5.41
CA GLY A 78 -20.59 2.59 5.19
C GLY A 78 -19.42 3.33 5.86
N MET A 79 -18.66 2.69 6.77
CA MET A 79 -17.42 3.28 7.26
C MET A 79 -16.40 3.39 6.13
N VAL A 80 -15.58 4.45 6.18
CA VAL A 80 -14.52 4.69 5.19
C VAL A 80 -13.18 4.77 5.88
N PHE A 81 -12.19 4.09 5.31
CA PHE A 81 -10.84 4.01 5.86
C PHE A 81 -9.82 4.42 4.82
N ASN A 82 -8.83 5.20 5.26
CA ASN A 82 -7.54 5.27 4.61
C ASN A 82 -6.71 4.06 5.09
N VAL A 83 -6.59 3.04 4.25
CA VAL A 83 -5.78 1.85 4.53
C VAL A 83 -4.37 2.13 4.07
N SER A 84 -3.49 2.47 5.01
CA SER A 84 -2.11 2.87 4.75
C SER A 84 -1.13 1.98 5.51
N LEU A 85 -0.27 1.29 4.76
CA LEU A 85 0.71 0.34 5.26
C LEU A 85 2.07 0.58 4.61
N GLY A 86 3.13 0.35 5.37
CA GLY A 86 4.48 0.57 4.86
C GLY A 86 5.57 -0.12 5.66
N PHE A 87 6.75 -0.17 5.05
CA PHE A 87 8.00 -0.51 5.68
C PHE A 87 8.87 0.74 5.83
N GLN A 88 9.56 0.85 6.96
CA GLN A 88 10.45 1.95 7.30
C GLN A 88 11.88 1.42 7.51
N ASP A 89 12.89 2.23 7.16
CA ASP A 89 14.30 1.96 7.43
C ASP A 89 14.81 0.59 6.91
N LEU A 90 14.31 0.14 5.74
CA LEU A 90 14.83 -1.06 5.09
C LEU A 90 16.23 -0.78 4.52
N GLN A 91 17.11 -1.76 4.61
CA GLN A 91 18.50 -1.66 4.16
C GLN A 91 18.72 -2.38 2.84
N ALA A 92 18.92 -1.66 1.74
CA ALA A 92 19.27 -2.23 0.45
C ALA A 92 20.71 -2.77 0.44
N GLN A 93 20.94 -3.84 -0.32
CA GLN A 93 22.27 -4.40 -0.56
C GLN A 93 22.99 -3.57 -1.62
N THR A 94 23.50 -2.41 -1.25
CA THR A 94 24.22 -1.48 -2.14
C THR A 94 25.38 -0.82 -1.40
N THR A 95 26.44 -0.47 -2.12
CA THR A 95 27.58 0.29 -1.58
C THR A 95 27.36 1.81 -1.65
N ASN A 96 26.31 2.26 -2.33
CA ASN A 96 25.97 3.67 -2.44
C ASN A 96 25.13 4.10 -1.23
N ILE A 97 25.77 4.85 -0.33
CA ILE A 97 25.20 5.40 0.91
C ILE A 97 23.87 6.12 0.67
N LYS A 98 23.71 6.83 -0.45
CA LYS A 98 22.46 7.56 -0.76
C LYS A 98 21.26 6.65 -1.02
N THR A 99 21.51 5.38 -1.34
CA THR A 99 20.49 4.39 -1.71
C THR A 99 20.46 3.21 -0.74
N GLU A 100 21.26 3.27 0.34
CA GLU A 100 21.40 2.18 1.31
C GLU A 100 20.10 2.00 2.11
N LYS A 101 19.40 3.09 2.45
CA LYS A 101 18.12 3.05 3.16
C LYS A 101 16.96 3.38 2.23
N PHE A 102 15.87 2.66 2.40
CA PHE A 102 14.62 2.94 1.69
C PHE A 102 13.40 2.58 2.54
N SER A 103 12.25 3.12 2.13
CA SER A 103 10.95 2.84 2.71
C SER A 103 9.96 2.55 1.59
N LEU A 104 8.88 1.85 1.92
CA LEU A 104 7.79 1.54 0.99
C LEU A 104 6.47 1.92 1.65
N LEU A 105 5.52 2.42 0.86
CA LEU A 105 4.20 2.81 1.32
C LEU A 105 3.15 2.46 0.25
N LEU A 106 2.05 1.84 0.69
CA LEU A 106 0.83 1.69 -0.09
C LEU A 106 -0.34 2.28 0.71
N ALA A 107 -1.20 3.00 0.01
CA ALA A 107 -2.39 3.60 0.61
C ALA A 107 -3.56 3.56 -0.37
N ASP A 108 -4.74 3.23 0.14
CA ASP A 108 -6.00 3.30 -0.61
C ASP A 108 -7.13 3.79 0.29
N THR A 109 -8.10 4.47 -0.32
CA THR A 109 -9.37 4.80 0.33
C THR A 109 -10.35 3.66 0.09
N VAL A 110 -10.90 3.12 1.17
CA VAL A 110 -11.74 1.92 1.14
C VAL A 110 -13.05 2.16 1.89
N ILE A 111 -14.17 1.87 1.22
CA ILE A 111 -15.50 1.88 1.81
C ILE A 111 -15.84 0.47 2.25
N ILE A 112 -16.30 0.28 3.48
CA ILE A 112 -16.84 -1.00 3.93
C ILE A 112 -18.22 -1.20 3.29
N GLY A 113 -18.30 -2.02 2.25
CA GLY A 113 -19.57 -2.43 1.68
C GLY A 113 -20.30 -3.49 2.52
N GLU A 114 -21.53 -3.81 2.14
CA GLU A 114 -22.34 -4.81 2.85
C GLU A 114 -21.78 -6.24 2.73
N LYS A 115 -21.13 -6.56 1.59
CA LYS A 115 -20.57 -7.90 1.31
C LYS A 115 -19.06 -7.86 1.12
N LEU A 116 -18.56 -6.90 0.35
CA LEU A 116 -17.16 -6.73 0.03
C LEU A 116 -16.74 -5.28 0.21
N PRO A 117 -15.49 -5.02 0.62
CA PRO A 117 -14.94 -3.67 0.62
C PRO A 117 -14.80 -3.12 -0.80
N GLU A 118 -15.09 -1.85 -0.99
CA GLU A 118 -14.92 -1.12 -2.25
C GLU A 118 -13.69 -0.23 -2.16
N VAL A 119 -12.74 -0.40 -3.10
CA VAL A 119 -11.52 0.40 -3.16
C VAL A 119 -11.73 1.54 -4.16
N VAL A 120 -12.02 2.74 -3.67
CA VAL A 120 -12.39 3.88 -4.55
C VAL A 120 -11.18 4.55 -5.21
N THR A 121 -9.96 4.12 -4.85
CA THR A 121 -8.68 4.56 -5.45
C THR A 121 -8.09 3.50 -6.39
N SER A 122 -8.85 2.48 -6.79
CA SER A 122 -8.42 1.34 -7.61
C SER A 122 -8.06 1.68 -9.06
N ILE A 123 -8.24 2.93 -9.49
CA ILE A 123 -7.86 3.40 -10.84
C ILE A 123 -6.35 3.28 -11.06
N ASN A 124 -5.55 3.23 -9.99
CA ASN A 124 -4.11 3.10 -10.04
C ASN A 124 -3.66 1.63 -10.03
N PHE A 125 -2.69 1.31 -10.88
CA PHE A 125 -2.05 0.01 -10.89
C PHE A 125 -1.04 -0.11 -9.73
N LYS A 126 -1.04 -1.27 -9.07
CA LYS A 126 -0.13 -1.59 -7.95
C LYS A 126 0.64 -2.89 -8.17
N ALA A 127 0.48 -3.57 -9.30
CA ALA A 127 1.30 -4.73 -9.60
C ALA A 127 2.76 -4.29 -9.79
N LEU A 128 3.71 -5.15 -9.43
CA LEU A 128 5.13 -4.77 -9.43
C LEU A 128 5.59 -4.33 -10.82
N GLU A 129 5.11 -5.00 -11.86
CA GLU A 129 5.36 -4.71 -13.28
C GLU A 129 4.85 -3.33 -13.72
N ASP A 130 3.83 -2.78 -13.06
CA ASP A 130 3.24 -1.48 -13.42
C ASP A 130 3.98 -0.30 -12.75
N VAL A 131 4.71 -0.56 -11.65
CA VAL A 131 5.36 0.47 -10.84
C VAL A 131 6.90 0.42 -10.88
N ALA A 132 7.47 -0.68 -11.39
CA ALA A 132 8.91 -0.85 -11.50
C ALA A 132 9.41 -0.43 -12.90
N TYR A 133 10.32 0.53 -12.94
CA TYR A 133 10.93 1.02 -14.18
C TYR A 133 12.41 0.67 -14.23
N GLU A 134 12.87 0.12 -15.35
CA GLU A 134 14.28 -0.14 -15.61
C GLU A 134 14.79 0.88 -16.64
N ARG A 135 15.83 1.63 -16.29
CA ARG A 135 16.45 2.57 -17.23
C ARG A 135 17.25 1.78 -18.27
N SER A 136 16.75 1.70 -19.49
CA SER A 136 17.54 1.21 -20.62
C SER A 136 18.77 2.11 -20.80
N LYS A 137 19.98 1.54 -20.82
CA LYS A 137 21.17 2.27 -21.28
C LYS A 137 20.94 2.62 -22.75
N ALA A 138 20.68 3.90 -23.04
CA ALA A 138 20.49 4.35 -24.41
C ALA A 138 21.73 4.01 -25.24
N LYS A 139 21.56 3.14 -26.24
CA LYS A 139 22.35 3.26 -27.46
C LYS A 139 21.75 4.42 -28.23
N ASP A 140 22.60 5.37 -28.57
CA ASP A 140 22.31 6.56 -29.34
C ASP A 140 21.81 6.16 -30.73
N GLU A 141 20.49 6.10 -30.94
CA GLU A 141 19.88 6.07 -32.27
C GLU A 141 18.51 6.78 -32.25
N SER A 142 18.45 7.84 -33.04
CA SER A 142 17.28 8.65 -33.35
C SER A 142 16.16 7.86 -34.02
N LYS A 143 15.11 7.47 -33.27
CA LYS A 143 13.80 7.11 -33.84
C LYS A 143 12.65 7.63 -32.98
N SER A 144 11.90 8.56 -33.58
CA SER A 144 10.50 8.95 -33.36
C SER A 144 9.87 8.64 -31.99
N ILE A 145 9.69 9.71 -31.20
CA ILE A 145 9.11 9.72 -29.83
C ILE A 145 7.57 9.58 -29.83
N VAL A 146 6.90 9.32 -30.96
CA VAL A 146 5.43 9.44 -31.03
C VAL A 146 4.68 8.16 -30.59
N GLY A 147 5.36 7.01 -30.44
CA GLY A 147 4.68 5.72 -30.23
C GLY A 147 4.45 5.26 -28.79
N SER A 148 5.19 5.76 -27.79
CA SER A 148 5.15 5.19 -26.42
C SER A 148 4.51 6.11 -25.36
N LEU A 149 4.03 7.28 -25.75
CA LEU A 149 3.46 8.30 -24.85
C LEU A 149 1.92 8.26 -24.74
N LEU A 150 1.28 7.09 -24.91
CA LEU A 150 -0.19 6.97 -24.79
C LEU A 150 -0.68 6.32 -23.48
N LYS A 151 0.18 6.11 -22.47
CA LYS A 151 -0.25 5.56 -21.17
C LYS A 151 -0.20 6.52 -19.98
N ALA A 152 0.03 7.81 -20.20
CA ALA A 152 -0.02 8.82 -19.14
C ALA A 152 -0.65 10.11 -19.65
N THR A 153 -1.98 10.17 -19.72
CA THR A 153 -2.67 11.46 -19.76
C THR A 153 -2.61 12.05 -18.36
N LEU A 154 -1.67 12.96 -18.14
CA LEU A 154 -1.67 13.89 -17.02
C LEU A 154 -3.00 14.65 -17.05
N ARG A 155 -3.93 14.33 -16.15
CA ARG A 155 -5.10 15.15 -15.89
C ARG A 155 -4.67 16.32 -15.01
N SER A 156 -4.21 17.38 -15.63
CA SER A 156 -4.11 18.70 -15.01
C SER A 156 -4.58 19.77 -15.98
N GLU A 157 -5.88 19.76 -16.31
CA GLU A 157 -6.60 20.94 -16.78
C GLU A 157 -8.03 20.89 -16.22
N ASN A 158 -8.23 21.67 -15.16
CA ASN A 158 -9.45 22.43 -14.88
C ASN A 158 -9.06 23.59 -13.96
#